data_AF-T1AQG0-F1
#
_entry.id   AF-T1AQG0-F1
#
_cell.length_a   1.000
_cell.length_b   1.000
_cell.length_c   1.000
_cell.angle_alpha   90.00
_cell.angle_beta   90.00
_cell.angle_gamma   90.00
#
_symmetry.space_group_name_H-M   'P 1'
#
loop_
_entity.id
_entity.type
_entity.pdbx_description
1 polymer ?
#
loop_
_entity_poly.entity_id
_entity_poly.type
_entity_poly.pdbx_seq_one_letter_code
_entity_poly.pdbx_strand_id
1 'polypeptide(L)'
;MGEPVAQPSAAPRRVVVAAIQMDCTWDADRNIAVAERLVRQAAAAGAQIILPPELFQTPYFCIEQDPRHLQLARAVGDDRAVGHFAALARELGVVLPISFFERAGPAYFNSVAVLDADGALLGVYRKSHIPDGPGYQEKYYFSPGDTGLKVWTTRYGRIGGRDLLGSMVSRGRPRHGARRRRAAVLSDGDRRPTPPPAAP
;
A
#
# COMPACT_ATOMS: atom_id res chain seq x y z
N MET A 1 48.39 -26.21 5.08
CA MET A 1 46.95 -26.07 5.38
C MET A 1 46.62 -24.60 5.18
N GLY A 2 45.90 -24.26 4.11
CA GLY A 2 45.55 -22.88 3.79
C GLY A 2 44.34 -22.44 4.58
N GLU A 3 44.45 -21.31 5.29
CA GLU A 3 43.34 -20.63 5.95
C GLU A 3 42.24 -20.29 4.92
N PRO A 4 40.94 -20.47 5.24
CA PRO A 4 39.87 -20.07 4.36
C PRO A 4 39.79 -18.54 4.30
N VAL A 5 40.03 -17.98 3.11
CA VAL A 5 39.80 -16.57 2.82
C VAL A 5 38.30 -16.29 2.95
N ALA A 6 37.90 -15.62 4.03
CA ALA A 6 36.55 -15.13 4.20
C ALA A 6 36.19 -14.18 3.06
N GLN A 7 35.22 -14.57 2.23
CA GLN A 7 34.71 -13.70 1.17
C GLN A 7 34.06 -12.45 1.78
N PRO A 8 34.27 -11.26 1.20
CA PRO A 8 33.64 -10.05 1.71
C PRO A 8 32.11 -10.17 1.61
N SER A 9 31.46 -10.13 2.76
CA SER A 9 30.00 -10.06 2.88
C SER A 9 29.48 -8.87 2.08
N ALA A 10 28.64 -9.13 1.07
CA ALA A 10 28.07 -8.09 0.21
C ALA A 10 27.45 -6.98 1.06
N ALA A 11 27.80 -5.72 0.77
CA ALA A 11 27.27 -4.57 1.47
C ALA A 11 25.74 -4.62 1.52
N PRO A 12 25.11 -4.25 2.66
CA PRO A 12 23.66 -4.40 2.82
C PRO A 12 22.93 -3.59 1.76
N ARG A 13 22.12 -4.26 0.93
CA ARG A 13 21.21 -3.61 -0.03
C ARG A 13 20.32 -2.61 0.73
N ARG A 14 20.49 -1.32 0.44
CA ARG A 14 19.67 -0.25 1.01
C ARG A 14 18.40 -0.12 0.17
N VAL A 15 17.25 -0.16 0.84
CA VAL A 15 15.94 0.07 0.23
C VAL A 15 15.28 1.25 0.92
N VAL A 16 14.82 2.22 0.14
CA VAL A 16 14.07 3.37 0.65
C VAL A 16 12.59 3.09 0.48
N VAL A 17 11.82 3.28 1.54
CA VAL A 17 10.38 3.04 1.54
C VAL A 17 9.63 4.31 1.91
N ALA A 18 8.40 4.47 1.41
CA ALA A 18 7.52 5.56 1.80
C ALA A 18 6.12 5.05 2.12
N ALA A 19 5.47 5.72 3.07
CA ALA A 19 4.05 5.58 3.35
C ALA A 19 3.35 6.89 3.00
N ILE A 20 2.18 6.78 2.38
CA ILE A 20 1.37 7.94 2.00
C ILE A 20 0.25 8.10 3.02
N GLN A 21 -0.03 9.35 3.38
CA GLN A 21 -1.18 9.76 4.17
C GLN A 21 -1.99 10.78 3.36
N MET A 22 -3.29 10.53 3.21
CA MET A 22 -4.18 11.41 2.46
C MET A 22 -5.61 11.30 2.97
N ASP A 23 -6.37 12.38 2.77
CA ASP A 23 -7.82 12.35 2.97
C ASP A 23 -8.50 11.70 1.77
N CYS A 24 -9.54 10.94 2.04
CA CYS A 24 -10.30 10.21 1.02
C CYS A 24 -11.74 10.74 0.95
N THR A 25 -12.23 10.96 -0.26
CA THR A 25 -13.58 11.45 -0.55
C THR A 25 -14.40 10.38 -1.25
N TRP A 26 -15.69 10.61 -1.49
CA TRP A 26 -16.52 9.68 -2.28
C TRP A 26 -16.25 9.74 -3.80
N ASP A 27 -15.33 10.60 -4.24
CA ASP A 27 -14.84 10.64 -5.61
C ASP A 27 -13.55 9.80 -5.72
N ALA A 28 -13.69 8.58 -6.24
CA ALA A 28 -12.58 7.65 -6.39
C ALA A 28 -11.50 8.17 -7.37
N ASP A 29 -11.90 8.85 -8.44
CA ASP A 29 -10.96 9.37 -9.44
C ASP A 29 -10.12 10.51 -8.84
N ARG A 30 -10.72 11.36 -8.00
CA ARG A 30 -9.99 12.35 -7.19
C ARG A 30 -9.00 11.69 -6.24
N ASN A 31 -9.41 10.65 -5.52
CA ASN A 31 -8.52 9.97 -4.57
C ASN A 31 -7.34 9.31 -5.29
N ILE A 32 -7.57 8.66 -6.44
CA ILE A 32 -6.52 8.08 -7.28
C ILE A 32 -5.54 9.17 -7.73
N ALA A 33 -6.02 10.33 -8.20
CA ALA A 33 -5.16 11.43 -8.61
C ALA A 33 -4.32 12.02 -7.46
N VAL A 34 -4.88 12.11 -6.25
CA VAL A 34 -4.13 12.55 -5.05
C VAL A 34 -3.05 11.53 -4.68
N ALA A 35 -3.40 10.24 -4.64
CA ALA A 35 -2.47 9.16 -4.37
C ALA A 35 -1.34 9.13 -5.42
N GLU A 36 -1.64 9.26 -6.71
CA GLU A 36 -0.65 9.34 -7.79
C GLU A 36 0.34 10.48 -7.54
N ARG A 37 -0.16 11.69 -7.26
CA ARG A 37 0.70 12.85 -6.98
C ARG A 37 1.65 12.58 -5.82
N LEU A 38 1.16 11.98 -4.73
CA LEU A 38 1.97 11.66 -3.55
C LEU A 38 2.98 10.52 -3.84
N VAL A 39 2.59 9.52 -4.64
CA VAL A 39 3.51 8.47 -5.15
C VAL A 39 4.64 9.09 -5.97
N ARG A 40 4.32 9.99 -6.89
CA ARG A 40 5.34 10.70 -7.70
C ARG A 40 6.31 11.51 -6.83
N GLN A 41 5.80 12.20 -5.81
CA GLN A 41 6.64 12.92 -4.85
C GLN A 41 7.57 11.98 -4.06
N ALA A 42 7.04 10.84 -3.60
CA ALA A 42 7.83 9.83 -2.91
C ALA A 42 8.94 9.24 -3.81
N ALA A 43 8.60 8.91 -5.05
CA ALA A 43 9.53 8.39 -6.04
C ALA A 43 10.63 9.41 -6.35
N ALA A 44 10.27 10.69 -6.53
CA ALA A 44 11.24 11.79 -6.72
C ALA A 44 12.16 11.99 -5.50
N ALA A 45 11.70 11.66 -4.29
CA ALA A 45 12.51 11.65 -3.07
C ALA A 45 13.36 10.36 -2.93
N GLY A 46 13.33 9.46 -3.91
CA GLY A 46 14.12 8.24 -3.97
C GLY A 46 13.45 7.00 -3.35
N ALA A 47 12.16 7.04 -3.02
CA ALA A 47 11.44 5.87 -2.54
C ALA A 47 11.29 4.82 -3.64
N GLN A 48 11.48 3.55 -3.26
CA GLN A 48 11.46 2.40 -4.17
C GLN A 48 10.25 1.48 -3.94
N ILE A 49 9.72 1.50 -2.72
CA ILE A 49 8.50 0.81 -2.32
C ILE A 49 7.62 1.84 -1.64
N ILE A 50 6.43 2.09 -2.17
CA ILE A 50 5.56 3.17 -1.72
C ILE A 50 4.18 2.59 -1.40
N LEU A 51 3.67 2.86 -0.20
CA LEU A 51 2.42 2.29 0.32
C LEU A 51 1.34 3.38 0.47
N PRO A 52 0.33 3.41 -0.42
CA PRO A 52 -0.92 4.16 -0.23
C PRO A 52 -1.75 3.65 0.97
N PRO A 53 -2.68 4.46 1.51
CA PRO A 53 -3.56 4.02 2.60
C PRO A 53 -4.46 2.84 2.22
N GLU A 54 -4.94 2.14 3.25
CA GLU A 54 -5.96 1.10 3.10
C GLU A 54 -7.28 1.69 2.56
N LEU A 55 -7.90 1.00 1.60
CA LEU A 55 -9.19 1.36 0.99
C LEU A 55 -9.32 2.84 0.56
N PHE A 56 -8.21 3.46 0.14
CA PHE A 56 -8.13 4.90 -0.15
C PHE A 56 -9.03 5.38 -1.30
N GLN A 57 -9.69 4.48 -2.03
CA GLN A 57 -10.62 4.83 -3.10
C GLN A 57 -11.93 5.46 -2.58
N THR A 58 -12.23 5.34 -1.28
CA THR A 58 -13.42 5.92 -0.65
C THR A 58 -13.08 6.42 0.76
N PRO A 59 -13.97 7.16 1.44
CA PRO A 59 -13.88 7.28 2.89
C PRO A 59 -14.03 5.89 3.53
N TYR A 60 -13.62 5.76 4.79
CA TYR A 60 -13.71 4.50 5.51
C TYR A 60 -15.19 4.16 5.83
N PHE A 61 -15.81 3.38 4.95
CA PHE A 61 -17.25 3.07 4.98
C PHE A 61 -17.62 2.00 6.01
N CYS A 62 -16.65 1.29 6.58
CA CYS A 62 -16.90 0.24 7.58
C CYS A 62 -17.26 0.80 8.98
N ILE A 63 -17.61 2.08 9.09
CA ILE A 63 -18.16 2.67 10.32
C ILE A 63 -19.62 2.22 10.56
N GLU A 64 -20.32 1.85 9.50
CA GLU A 64 -21.73 1.43 9.51
C GLU A 64 -21.94 0.14 8.72
N GLN A 65 -23.12 -0.49 8.85
CA GLN A 65 -23.54 -1.63 8.03
C GLN A 65 -24.57 -1.16 7.02
N ASP A 66 -24.14 -0.96 5.79
CA ASP A 66 -25.00 -0.56 4.70
C ASP A 66 -24.74 -1.46 3.48
N PRO A 67 -25.73 -2.26 3.03
CA PRO A 67 -25.57 -3.14 1.89
C PRO A 67 -25.22 -2.40 0.60
N ARG A 68 -25.53 -1.10 0.48
CA ARG A 68 -25.16 -0.28 -0.68
C ARG A 68 -23.64 -0.23 -0.87
N HIS A 69 -22.84 -0.29 0.20
CA HIS A 69 -21.38 -0.29 0.08
C HIS A 69 -20.82 -1.56 -0.57
N LEU A 70 -21.56 -2.67 -0.63
CA LEU A 70 -21.13 -3.87 -1.38
C LEU A 70 -20.94 -3.59 -2.87
N GLN A 71 -21.63 -2.58 -3.42
CA GLN A 71 -21.47 -2.14 -4.80
C GLN A 71 -20.13 -1.46 -5.09
N LEU A 72 -19.35 -1.11 -4.06
CA LEU A 72 -18.01 -0.55 -4.19
C LEU A 72 -16.99 -1.63 -4.60
N ALA A 73 -17.28 -2.90 -4.33
CA ALA A 73 -16.34 -3.98 -4.60
C ALA A 73 -16.12 -4.22 -6.10
N ARG A 74 -14.88 -4.53 -6.49
CA ARG A 74 -14.48 -4.80 -7.88
C ARG A 74 -13.67 -6.08 -7.96
N ALA A 75 -13.75 -6.79 -9.09
CA ALA A 75 -12.78 -7.84 -9.36
C ALA A 75 -11.41 -7.20 -9.60
N VAL A 76 -10.31 -7.91 -9.30
CA VAL A 76 -8.93 -7.39 -9.41
C VAL A 76 -8.67 -6.76 -10.78
N GLY A 77 -9.13 -7.40 -11.87
CA GLY A 77 -8.92 -6.91 -13.24
C GLY A 77 -9.79 -5.71 -13.63
N ASP A 78 -10.85 -5.43 -12.87
CA ASP A 78 -11.79 -4.34 -13.13
C ASP A 78 -11.56 -3.13 -12.21
N ASP A 79 -10.66 -3.26 -11.22
CA ASP A 79 -10.36 -2.19 -10.28
C ASP A 79 -9.51 -1.11 -10.95
N ARG A 80 -10.07 0.11 -11.01
CA ARG A 80 -9.44 1.24 -11.70
C ARG A 80 -8.12 1.64 -11.04
N ALA A 81 -8.02 1.59 -9.71
CA ALA A 81 -6.79 1.93 -9.02
C ALA A 81 -5.70 0.91 -9.31
N VAL A 82 -5.98 -0.40 -9.27
CA VAL A 82 -5.00 -1.44 -9.60
C VAL A 82 -4.43 -1.24 -11.01
N GLY A 83 -5.29 -1.05 -12.01
CA GLY A 83 -4.85 -0.81 -13.40
C GLY A 83 -4.05 0.49 -13.57
N HIS A 84 -4.52 1.58 -12.98
CA HIS A 84 -3.84 2.88 -13.02
C HIS A 84 -2.44 2.81 -12.39
N PHE A 85 -2.33 2.25 -11.19
CA PHE A 85 -1.08 2.17 -10.46
C PHE A 85 -0.12 1.13 -11.04
N ALA A 86 -0.59 0.13 -11.79
CA ALA A 86 0.30 -0.79 -12.52
C ALA A 86 1.08 -0.03 -13.60
N ALA A 87 0.41 0.84 -14.34
CA ALA A 87 1.07 1.70 -15.32
C ALA A 87 2.05 2.67 -14.65
N LEU A 88 1.65 3.29 -13.54
CA LEU A 88 2.50 4.22 -12.78
C LEU A 88 3.72 3.53 -12.16
N ALA A 89 3.56 2.33 -11.62
CA ALA A 89 4.65 1.53 -11.06
C ALA A 89 5.75 1.27 -12.10
N ARG A 90 5.35 0.90 -13.33
CA ARG A 90 6.24 0.72 -14.48
C ARG A 90 6.93 2.04 -14.89
N GLU A 91 6.16 3.12 -14.95
CA GLU A 91 6.67 4.44 -15.35
C GLU A 91 7.77 4.92 -14.39
N LEU A 92 7.51 4.84 -13.08
CA LEU A 92 8.41 5.36 -12.05
C LEU A 92 9.47 4.34 -11.62
N GLY A 93 9.32 3.08 -12.00
CA GLY A 93 10.19 2.00 -11.56
C GLY A 93 10.05 1.73 -10.05
N VAL A 94 8.84 1.76 -9.49
CA VAL A 94 8.59 1.59 -8.04
C VAL A 94 7.61 0.46 -7.76
N VAL A 95 7.74 -0.18 -6.59
CA VAL A 95 6.80 -1.20 -6.12
C VAL A 95 5.63 -0.54 -5.42
N LEU A 96 4.40 -0.90 -5.80
CA LEU A 96 3.16 -0.34 -5.26
C LEU A 96 2.21 -1.44 -4.78
N PRO A 97 2.03 -1.58 -3.46
CA PRO A 97 0.92 -2.33 -2.89
C PRO A 97 -0.35 -1.47 -2.90
N ILE A 98 -1.37 -1.89 -3.64
CA ILE A 98 -2.62 -1.15 -3.82
C ILE A 98 -3.75 -1.84 -3.08
N SER A 99 -4.28 -1.19 -2.04
CA SER A 99 -5.45 -1.67 -1.28
C SER A 99 -6.74 -1.34 -2.02
N PHE A 100 -7.65 -2.31 -2.08
CA PHE A 100 -8.96 -2.17 -2.72
C PHE A 100 -9.99 -3.14 -2.14
N PHE A 101 -11.27 -2.85 -2.39
CA PHE A 101 -12.37 -3.73 -2.00
C PHE A 101 -12.61 -4.77 -3.10
N GLU A 102 -12.20 -6.01 -2.85
CA GLU A 102 -12.26 -7.08 -3.84
C GLU A 102 -13.62 -7.80 -3.83
N ARG A 103 -14.15 -8.07 -5.02
CA ARG A 103 -15.21 -9.07 -5.26
C ARG A 103 -14.64 -10.26 -6.02
N ALA A 104 -14.75 -11.45 -5.46
CA ALA A 104 -14.34 -12.70 -6.10
C ALA A 104 -15.47 -13.74 -6.02
N GLY A 105 -16.22 -13.86 -7.12
CA GLY A 105 -17.45 -14.64 -7.14
C GLY A 105 -18.47 -14.07 -6.14
N PRO A 106 -19.03 -14.89 -5.22
CA PRO A 106 -19.96 -14.43 -4.20
C PRO A 106 -19.26 -13.80 -2.98
N ALA A 107 -17.92 -13.88 -2.88
CA ALA A 107 -17.17 -13.45 -1.72
C ALA A 107 -16.56 -12.05 -1.92
N TYR A 108 -16.37 -11.38 -0.78
CA TYR A 108 -15.93 -10.01 -0.68
C TYR A 108 -14.71 -9.93 0.24
N PHE A 109 -13.66 -9.22 -0.13
CA PHE A 109 -12.43 -9.19 0.65
C PHE A 109 -11.82 -7.79 0.72
N ASN A 110 -11.18 -7.50 1.85
CA ASN A 110 -10.23 -6.41 1.92
C ASN A 110 -8.88 -6.93 1.41
N SER A 111 -8.43 -6.37 0.29
CA SER A 111 -7.34 -6.95 -0.49
C SER A 111 -6.27 -5.94 -0.82
N VAL A 112 -5.05 -6.44 -1.01
CA VAL A 112 -3.92 -5.70 -1.58
C VAL A 112 -3.39 -6.42 -2.79
N ALA A 113 -3.38 -5.72 -3.92
CA ALA A 113 -2.67 -6.11 -5.13
C ALA A 113 -1.22 -5.61 -5.05
N VAL A 114 -0.24 -6.49 -5.22
CA VAL A 114 1.19 -6.13 -5.18
C VAL A 114 1.72 -5.97 -6.59
N LEU A 115 2.05 -4.72 -6.95
CA LEU A 115 2.58 -4.35 -8.26
C LEU A 115 4.10 -4.17 -8.16
N ASP A 116 4.87 -4.87 -8.99
CA ASP A 116 6.33 -4.69 -9.05
C ASP A 116 6.70 -3.46 -9.90
N ALA A 117 7.99 -3.10 -9.86
CA ALA A 117 8.55 -1.93 -10.53
C ALA A 117 8.50 -1.97 -12.07
N ASP A 118 8.13 -3.09 -12.68
CA ASP A 118 7.84 -3.20 -14.11
C ASP A 118 6.34 -3.11 -14.43
N GLY A 119 5.50 -2.90 -13.40
CA GLY A 119 4.04 -2.88 -13.49
C GLY A 119 3.38 -4.25 -13.39
N ALA A 120 4.14 -5.34 -13.24
CA ALA A 120 3.56 -6.67 -13.14
C ALA A 120 2.80 -6.86 -11.82
N LEU A 121 1.60 -7.45 -11.89
CA LEU A 121 0.87 -7.91 -10.71
C LEU A 121 1.50 -9.22 -10.21
N LEU A 122 2.23 -9.14 -9.10
CA LEU A 122 2.83 -10.31 -8.44
C LEU A 122 1.80 -11.18 -7.70
N GLY A 123 0.64 -10.61 -7.42
CA GLY A 123 -0.50 -11.31 -6.87
C GLY A 123 -1.28 -10.48 -5.84
N VAL A 124 -2.26 -11.14 -5.23
CA VAL A 124 -3.17 -10.54 -4.26
C VAL A 124 -3.06 -11.24 -2.90
N TYR A 125 -3.10 -10.44 -1.84
CA TYR A 125 -3.30 -10.88 -0.46
C TYR A 125 -4.65 -10.37 0.05
N ARG A 126 -5.41 -11.28 0.65
CA ARG A 126 -6.71 -11.00 1.29
C ARG A 126 -6.52 -10.95 2.80
N LYS A 127 -7.00 -9.89 3.45
CA LYS A 127 -6.85 -9.64 4.89
C LYS A 127 -7.35 -10.83 5.70
N SER A 128 -6.46 -11.46 6.45
CA SER A 128 -6.81 -12.71 7.17
C SER A 128 -7.59 -12.45 8.46
N HIS A 129 -7.29 -11.35 9.16
CA HIS A 129 -7.96 -10.98 10.41
C HIS A 129 -8.87 -9.79 10.15
N ILE A 130 -10.17 -10.02 10.23
CA ILE A 130 -11.19 -9.00 10.00
C ILE A 130 -11.65 -8.46 11.37
N PRO A 131 -11.32 -7.19 11.70
CA PRO A 131 -11.73 -6.58 12.97
C PRO A 131 -13.24 -6.39 13.00
N ASP A 132 -13.77 -6.26 14.21
CA ASP A 132 -15.20 -6.07 14.44
C ASP A 132 -15.40 -5.31 15.75
N GLY A 133 -16.23 -4.29 15.73
CA GLY A 133 -16.52 -3.45 16.87
C GLY A 133 -17.05 -2.06 16.49
N PRO A 134 -17.43 -1.23 17.47
CA PRO A 134 -17.92 0.13 17.22
C PRO A 134 -16.90 0.94 16.40
N GLY A 135 -17.35 1.49 15.26
CA GLY A 135 -16.52 2.22 14.30
C GLY A 135 -15.70 1.36 13.32
N TYR A 136 -15.70 0.03 13.47
CA TYR A 136 -14.94 -0.91 12.64
C TYR A 136 -15.75 -2.20 12.41
N GLN A 137 -16.80 -2.11 11.60
CA GLN A 137 -17.73 -3.19 11.29
C GLN A 137 -17.28 -3.99 10.04
N GLU A 138 -15.98 -4.28 9.94
CA GLU A 138 -15.39 -4.89 8.73
C GLU A 138 -15.96 -6.29 8.42
N LYS A 139 -16.36 -7.07 9.44
CA LYS A 139 -16.93 -8.42 9.26
C LYS A 139 -18.26 -8.44 8.49
N TYR A 140 -18.96 -7.31 8.43
CA TYR A 140 -20.16 -7.20 7.60
C TYR A 140 -19.81 -7.22 6.10
N TYR A 141 -18.66 -6.66 5.73
CA TYR A 141 -18.26 -6.47 4.34
C TYR A 141 -17.26 -7.50 3.84
N PHE A 142 -16.35 -7.98 4.69
CA PHE A 142 -15.22 -8.79 4.27
C PHE A 142 -15.26 -10.19 4.86
N SER A 143 -15.15 -11.17 3.97
CA SER A 143 -14.83 -12.55 4.31
C SER A 143 -13.39 -12.64 4.82
N PRO A 144 -13.10 -13.53 5.79
CA PRO A 144 -11.72 -13.83 6.17
C PRO A 144 -10.89 -14.26 4.96
N GLY A 145 -9.72 -13.66 4.79
CA GLY A 145 -8.88 -13.92 3.63
C GLY A 145 -8.38 -15.37 3.54
N ASP A 146 -8.44 -15.93 2.33
CA ASP A 146 -8.11 -17.32 2.00
C ASP A 146 -6.73 -17.49 1.33
N THR A 147 -5.98 -16.39 1.13
CA THR A 147 -4.68 -16.42 0.43
C THR A 147 -3.54 -16.97 1.27
N GLY A 148 -3.72 -17.09 2.59
CA GLY A 148 -2.63 -17.27 3.54
C GLY A 148 -1.65 -16.09 3.58
N LEU A 149 -0.60 -16.21 4.41
CA LEU A 149 0.49 -15.25 4.44
C LEU A 149 1.36 -15.41 3.20
N LYS A 150 1.52 -14.33 2.42
CA LYS A 150 2.34 -14.32 1.19
C LYS A 150 3.57 -13.44 1.35
N VAL A 151 4.65 -13.85 0.68
CA VAL A 151 5.88 -13.08 0.51
C VAL A 151 6.18 -13.01 -0.98
N TRP A 152 6.35 -11.82 -1.51
CA TRP A 152 6.75 -11.62 -2.90
C TRP A 152 8.18 -11.16 -2.99
N THR A 153 8.87 -11.61 -4.03
CA THR A 153 10.18 -11.09 -4.43
C THR A 153 9.94 -10.01 -5.45
N THR A 154 10.27 -8.77 -5.10
CA THR A 154 10.16 -7.60 -5.99
C THR A 154 11.55 -7.23 -6.52
N ARG A 155 11.60 -6.26 -7.44
CA ARG A 155 12.86 -5.66 -7.91
C ARG A 155 13.79 -5.20 -6.78
N TYR A 156 13.22 -4.74 -5.66
CA TYR A 156 13.98 -4.09 -4.58
C TYR A 156 14.16 -4.98 -3.34
N GLY A 157 13.41 -6.07 -3.20
CA GLY A 157 13.56 -7.01 -2.09
C GLY A 157 12.32 -7.83 -1.84
N ARG A 158 12.31 -8.57 -0.72
CA ARG A 158 11.14 -9.36 -0.32
C ARG A 158 10.20 -8.53 0.57
N ILE A 159 8.91 -8.52 0.24
CA ILE A 159 7.86 -7.88 1.03
C ILE A 159 6.79 -8.90 1.43
N GLY A 160 6.25 -8.76 2.64
CA GLY A 160 5.21 -9.65 3.19
C GLY A 160 3.83 -9.00 3.18
N GLY A 161 2.80 -9.75 2.78
CA GLY A 161 1.43 -9.23 2.62
C GLY A 161 0.75 -8.74 3.90
N ARG A 162 1.07 -9.34 5.06
CA ARG A 162 0.52 -8.92 6.35
C ARG A 162 0.92 -7.48 6.72
N ASP A 163 2.13 -7.07 6.34
CA ASP A 163 2.67 -5.75 6.67
C ASP A 163 2.02 -4.63 5.83
N LEU A 164 1.17 -4.98 4.84
CA LEU A 164 0.58 -4.05 3.87
C LEU A 164 -0.87 -3.64 4.20
N LEU A 165 -1.57 -4.42 5.04
CA LEU A 165 -2.94 -4.14 5.53
C LEU A 165 -2.99 -3.93 7.05
N GLY A 166 -1.83 -3.86 7.70
CA GLY A 166 -1.69 -3.87 9.15
C GLY A 166 -1.00 -2.62 9.68
N SER A 167 -1.69 -1.48 9.68
CA SER A 167 -1.28 -0.31 10.48
C SER A 167 -2.43 0.67 10.74
N MET A 168 -3.45 0.24 11.49
CA MET A 168 -4.23 1.16 12.34
C MET A 168 -4.73 0.54 13.67
N VAL A 169 -4.42 -0.74 13.96
CA VAL A 169 -4.78 -1.39 15.23
C VAL A 169 -3.62 -2.26 15.75
N SER A 170 -2.52 -1.64 16.20
CA SER A 170 -1.71 -2.26 17.27
C SER A 170 -0.95 -1.16 18.03
N ARG A 171 -1.50 -0.74 19.18
CA ARG A 171 -0.68 -0.08 20.20
C ARG A 171 0.22 -1.16 20.81
N GLY A 172 1.53 -0.99 20.67
CA GLY A 172 2.54 -1.60 21.54
C GLY A 172 2.94 -3.04 21.22
N ARG A 173 4.04 -3.20 20.47
CA ARG A 173 5.22 -4.00 20.87
C ARG A 173 6.29 -3.92 19.77
N PRO A 174 7.48 -3.37 20.04
CA PRO A 174 8.61 -3.47 19.11
C PRO A 174 9.10 -4.92 19.06
N ARG A 175 9.08 -5.55 17.88
CA ARG A 175 9.83 -6.79 17.66
C ARG A 175 11.24 -6.46 17.18
N HIS A 176 12.22 -7.08 17.82
CA HIS A 176 13.64 -6.96 17.51
C HIS A 176 13.96 -7.54 16.12
N GLY A 177 14.77 -6.83 15.34
CA GLY A 177 15.34 -7.31 14.07
C GLY A 177 15.22 -6.39 12.86
N ALA A 178 14.70 -5.16 12.99
CA ALA A 178 14.57 -4.25 11.86
C ALA A 178 15.94 -3.63 11.49
N ARG A 179 16.51 -4.06 10.36
CA ARG A 179 17.57 -3.30 9.65
C ARG A 179 17.10 -1.85 9.49
N ARG A 180 18.01 -0.88 9.65
CA ARG A 180 17.71 0.56 9.52
C ARG A 180 17.01 0.85 8.18
N ARG A 181 15.69 0.99 8.21
CA ARG A 181 14.86 1.43 7.08
C ARG A 181 14.56 2.91 7.31
N ARG A 182 14.91 3.77 6.36
CA ARG A 182 14.33 5.11 6.34
C ARG A 182 12.96 4.97 5.69
N ALA A 183 11.92 5.24 6.47
CA ALA A 183 10.56 5.42 5.98
C ALA A 183 10.29 6.92 5.92
N ALA A 184 9.92 7.43 4.76
CA ALA A 184 9.33 8.77 4.65
C ALA A 184 7.80 8.62 4.76
N VAL A 185 7.15 9.48 5.54
CA VAL A 185 5.69 9.64 5.51
C VAL A 185 5.41 10.92 4.75
N LEU A 186 4.59 10.86 3.71
CA LEU A 186 4.17 12.02 2.91
C LEU A 186 2.69 12.28 3.14
N SER A 187 2.34 13.51 3.52
CA SER A 187 0.95 13.90 3.78
C SER A 187 0.45 14.91 2.77
N ASP A 188 -0.87 14.92 2.50
CA ASP A 188 -1.49 15.92 1.62
C ASP A 188 -1.24 17.39 2.07
N GLY A 189 -1.05 17.58 3.38
CA GLY A 189 -0.72 18.87 4.00
C GLY A 189 0.73 19.35 3.82
N ASP A 190 1.66 18.52 3.33
CA ASP A 190 3.10 18.86 3.20
C ASP A 190 3.40 19.76 1.99
N ARG A 191 2.53 20.75 1.71
CA ARG A 191 2.84 21.82 0.75
C ARG A 191 4.11 22.53 1.22
N ARG A 192 5.18 22.48 0.42
CA ARG A 192 6.26 23.48 0.57
C ARG A 192 5.63 24.86 0.38
N PRO A 193 5.93 25.86 1.23
CA PRO A 193 5.42 27.21 1.03
C PRO A 193 5.83 27.69 -0.37
N THR A 194 4.87 28.17 -1.14
CA THR A 194 5.16 28.92 -2.37
C THR A 194 5.94 30.17 -1.98
N PRO A 195 7.12 30.45 -2.58
CA PRO A 195 7.80 31.70 -2.33
C PRO A 195 6.86 32.86 -2.68
N PRO A 196 6.84 33.94 -1.88
CA PRO A 196 6.03 35.10 -2.20
C PRO A 196 6.39 35.63 -3.59
N PRO A 197 5.42 36.16 -4.36
CA PRO A 197 5.73 36.79 -5.63
C PRO A 197 6.75 37.92 -5.39
N ALA A 198 7.78 37.98 -6.25
CA ALA A 198 8.72 39.09 -6.24
C ALA A 198 7.92 40.38 -6.42
N ALA A 199 8.05 41.29 -5.46
CA ALA A 199 7.46 42.63 -5.54
C ALA A 199 8.07 43.39 -6.74
N PRO A 200 7.27 44.26 -7.39
CA PRO A 200 7.71 45.01 -8.57
C PRO A 200 8.88 45.97 -8.30
#